data_AF-A0A356WI75-F1
#
_entry.id   AF-A0A356WI75-F1
#
_cell.length_a   1.000
_cell.length_b   1.000
_cell.length_c   1.000
_cell.angle_alpha   90.00
_cell.angle_beta   90.00
_cell.angle_gamma   90.00
#
_symmetry.space_group_name_H-M   'P 1'
#
loop_
_entity.id
_entity.type
_entity.pdbx_description
1 polymer ?
#
loop_
_entity_poly.entity_id
_entity_poly.type
_entity_poly.pdbx_seq_one_letter_code
_entity_poly.pdbx_strand_id
1 'polypeptide(L)' 'MPETKANDADNKMIEAIERDLNDVDVAMDRLEKGTYFNDEVTGAPLRPEFLAANPLARRNK' A
#
# COMPACT_ATOMS: atom_id res chain seq x y z
N MET A 1 -0.12 -15.77 32.54
CA MET A 1 0.24 -14.38 32.21
C MET A 1 -0.45 -14.00 30.90
N PRO A 2 -1.61 -13.31 30.93
CA PRO A 2 -2.35 -12.89 29.74
C PRO A 2 -1.72 -11.66 29.05
N GLU A 3 -0.88 -10.90 29.74
CA GLU A 3 -0.34 -9.61 29.28
C GLU A 3 0.58 -9.73 28.05
N THR A 4 1.35 -10.82 27.90
CA THR A 4 2.26 -10.99 26.75
C THR A 4 1.51 -11.13 25.42
N LYS A 5 0.36 -11.82 25.41
CA LYS A 5 -0.39 -12.05 24.16
C LYS A 5 -1.12 -10.80 23.65
N ALA A 6 -1.53 -9.92 24.56
CA ALA A 6 -2.16 -8.65 24.21
C ALA A 6 -1.14 -7.72 23.52
N ASN A 7 0.06 -7.60 24.10
CA ASN A 7 1.13 -6.79 23.53
C ASN A 7 1.57 -7.29 22.13
N ASP A 8 1.57 -8.60 21.89
CA ASP A 8 1.91 -9.16 20.57
C ASP A 8 0.86 -8.81 19.50
N ALA A 9 -0.42 -8.75 19.88
CA ALA A 9 -1.49 -8.36 18.97
C ALA A 9 -1.43 -6.86 18.64
N ASP A 10 -1.18 -6.03 19.65
CA ASP A 10 -1.03 -4.58 19.48
C ASP A 10 0.20 -4.25 18.62
N ASN A 11 1.34 -4.93 18.84
CA ASN A 11 2.53 -4.77 18.02
C ASN A 11 2.27 -5.14 16.55
N LYS A 12 1.57 -6.25 16.28
CA LYS A 12 1.20 -6.64 14.91
C LYS A 12 0.27 -5.62 14.26
N MET A 13 -0.63 -5.00 15.02
CA MET A 13 -1.50 -3.96 14.51
C MET A 13 -0.70 -2.71 14.14
N ILE A 14 0.26 -2.30 14.97
CA ILE A 14 1.14 -1.18 14.68
C ILE A 14 1.96 -1.44 13.41
N GLU A 15 2.58 -2.62 13.28
CA GLU A 15 3.33 -3.00 12.08
C GLU A 15 2.47 -2.98 10.80
N ALA A 16 1.19 -3.36 10.90
CA ALA A 16 0.26 -3.29 9.79
C ALA A 16 -0.04 -1.83 9.39
N ILE A 17 -0.31 -0.97 10.38
CA ILE A 17 -0.55 0.46 10.15
C ILE A 17 0.68 1.13 9.52
N GLU A 18 1.89 0.84 10.02
CA GLU A 18 3.13 1.40 9.48
C GLU A 18 3.33 1.00 8.02
N ARG A 19 3.02 -0.25 7.66
CA ARG A 19 3.08 -0.73 6.28
C ARG A 19 2.08 0.01 5.39
N ASP A 20 0.84 0.16 5.85
CA ASP A 20 -0.21 0.83 5.09
C ASP A 20 0.13 2.30 4.85
N LEU A 21 0.66 3.00 5.87
CA LEU A 21 1.10 4.39 5.75
C LEU A 21 2.28 4.52 4.78
N ASN A 22 3.27 3.63 4.85
CA ASN A 22 4.37 3.63 3.89
C ASN A 22 3.89 3.36 2.46
N ASP A 23 2.89 2.50 2.26
CA ASP A 23 2.30 2.29 0.93
C ASP A 23 1.58 3.53 0.38
N VAL A 24 0.92 4.30 1.26
CA VAL A 24 0.35 5.62 0.90
C VAL A 24 1.43 6.61 0.51
N ASP A 25 2.52 6.72 1.27
CA ASP A 25 3.62 7.64 0.96
C ASP A 25 4.23 7.34 -0.42
N VAL A 26 4.41 6.06 -0.74
CA VAL A 26 4.90 5.64 -2.07
C VAL A 26 3.90 5.98 -3.17
N ALA A 27 2.59 5.82 -2.94
CA ALA A 27 1.57 6.22 -3.90
C ALA A 27 1.59 7.74 -4.17
N MET A 28 1.78 8.55 -3.12
CA MET A 28 1.90 10.00 -3.24
C MET A 28 3.15 10.42 -4.00
N ASP A 29 4.30 9.81 -3.74
CA ASP A 29 5.55 10.06 -4.48
C ASP A 29 5.39 9.71 -5.98
N ARG A 30 4.67 8.63 -6.31
CA ARG A 30 4.34 8.29 -7.70
C ARG A 30 3.40 9.30 -8.35
N LEU A 31 2.46 9.88 -7.60
CA LEU A 31 1.58 10.94 -8.10
C LEU A 31 2.40 12.19 -8.45
N GLU A 32 3.29 12.60 -7.55
CA GLU A 32 4.19 13.73 -7.78
C GLU A 32 5.12 13.51 -8.99
N LYS A 33 5.64 12.29 -9.14
CA LYS A 33 6.49 11.89 -10.29
C LYS A 33 5.71 11.64 -11.59
N GLY A 34 4.38 11.66 -11.56
CA GLY A 34 3.53 11.36 -12.72
C GLY A 34 3.52 9.89 -13.14
N THR A 35 3.97 8.96 -12.29
CA THR A 35 4.04 7.51 -12.56
C THR A 35 2.94 6.71 -11.88
N TYR A 36 2.06 7.35 -11.12
CA TYR A 36 1.00 6.70 -10.34
C TYR A 36 0.06 5.84 -11.18
N PHE A 37 -0.26 6.26 -12.40
CA PHE A 37 -1.16 5.53 -13.29
C PHE A 37 -0.44 4.46 -14.13
N ASN A 38 0.85 4.20 -13.89
CA ASN A 38 1.63 3.23 -14.66
C ASN A 38 1.96 2.02 -13.80
N ASP A 39 1.85 0.83 -14.40
CA ASP A 39 2.27 -0.43 -13.84
C ASP A 39 3.79 -0.41 -13.63
N GLU A 40 4.23 -0.67 -12.41
CA GLU A 40 5.64 -0.54 -12.02
C GLU A 40 6.58 -1.56 -12.69
N VAL A 41 6.03 -2.66 -13.24
CA VAL A 41 6.83 -3.72 -13.87
C VAL A 41 6.85 -3.55 -15.38
N THR A 42 5.70 -3.31 -15.98
CA THR A 42 5.55 -3.27 -17.44
C THR A 42 5.64 -1.86 -18.00
N GLY A 43 5.43 -0.82 -17.18
CA GLY A 43 5.33 0.58 -17.61
C GLY A 43 4.03 0.90 -18.34
N ALA A 44 3.15 -0.08 -18.58
CA ALA A 44 1.86 0.14 -19.22
C ALA A 44 0.89 0.87 -18.27
N PRO A 45 -0.14 1.58 -18.78
CA PRO A 45 -1.17 2.16 -17.93
C PRO A 45 -1.86 1.12 -17.05
N LEU A 46 -2.12 1.46 -15.79
CA LEU A 46 -2.97 0.71 -14.89
C LEU A 46 -4.42 0.79 -15.34
N ARG A 47 -5.11 -0.34 -15.33
CA ARG A 47 -6.55 -0.42 -15.53
C ARG A 47 -7.25 0.38 -14.42
N PRO A 48 -8.15 1.34 -14.75
CA PRO A 48 -8.82 2.18 -13.76
C PRO A 48 -9.54 1.38 -12.67
N GLU A 49 -10.04 0.20 -13.00
CA GLU A 49 -10.76 -0.68 -12.08
C GLU A 49 -9.88 -1.14 -10.91
N PHE A 50 -8.57 -1.27 -11.08
CA PHE A 50 -7.68 -1.62 -9.96
C PHE A 50 -7.47 -0.47 -9.01
N LEU A 51 -7.29 0.75 -9.51
CA LEU A 51 -7.13 1.91 -8.65
C LEU A 51 -8.44 2.26 -7.95
N ALA A 52 -9.58 2.01 -8.59
CA ALA A 52 -10.89 2.13 -7.97
C ALA A 52 -11.11 1.10 -6.85
N ALA A 53 -10.65 -0.14 -7.02
CA ALA A 53 -10.75 -1.19 -6.01
C ALA A 53 -9.69 -1.07 -4.90
N ASN A 54 -8.49 -0.62 -5.26
CA ASN A 54 -7.35 -0.42 -4.38
C ASN A 54 -6.49 0.76 -4.89
N PRO A 55 -6.60 1.95 -4.27
CA PRO A 55 -5.81 3.12 -4.64
C PRO A 55 -4.29 2.94 -4.53
N LEU A 56 -3.83 1.90 -3.82
CA LEU A 56 -2.41 1.56 -3.68
C LEU A 56 -1.97 0.49 -4.68
N ALA A 57 -2.81 0.15 -5.67
CA ALA A 57 -2.44 -0.79 -6.72
C ALA A 57 -1.22 -0.29 -7.52
N ARG A 58 -0.27 -1.20 -7.73
CA ARG A 58 0.98 -0.94 -8.45
C ARG A 58 1.10 -1.71 -9.75
N ARG A 59 0.17 -2.66 -9.99
CA ARG A 59 0.23 -3.60 -11.12
C ARG A 59 -1.16 -3.99 -11.63
N ASN A 60 -1.22 -4.29 -12.93
CA ASN A 60 -2.36 -4.92 -13.59
C ASN A 60 -2.36 -6.43 -13.28
N LYS A 61 -3.00 -6.86 -12.19
CA LYS A 61 -3.10 -8.29 -11.83
C LYS A 61 -4.40 -8.95 -12.29
#